data_AF-A0A1P8NIC6-F1
#
_entry.id   AF-A0A1P8NIC6-F1
#
_cell.length_a   1.000
_cell.length_b   1.000
_cell.length_c   1.000
_cell.angle_alpha   90.00
_cell.angle_beta   90.00
_cell.angle_gamma   90.00
#
_symmetry.space_group_name_H-M   'P 1'
#
loop_
_entity.id
_entity.type
_entity.pdbx_description
1 polymer ?
#
loop_
_entity_poly.entity_id
_entity_poly.type
_entity_poly.pdbx_seq_one_letter_code
_entity_poly.pdbx_strand_id
1 'polypeptide(L)'
;MRRSERHHALLDVLRANAERPVSVPRLAARFEVSTRTIERDVHALQEAGVPLYAVAGRTGGYAIRRDYSLPPLALTPPEAMAVTAGLSVMMGSPFAEDASRAMDKVLGAMPPARRRRSRALAARVAAMAPEGPTDQHIAEVLRAVLERPRVVELDYARPDTGERTRRSVEPLGLITVRGGWILVGWCRLRGGVRGFRTDCILEIARTDEVPPQRDPDPLEEDLSRWDFRGVDR
;
A
#
# COMPACT_ATOMS: atom_id res chain seq x y z
N MET A 1 -26.75 -4.92 -25.05
CA MET A 1 -25.47 -4.84 -24.29
C MET A 1 -25.12 -6.19 -23.69
N ARG A 2 -23.87 -6.66 -23.84
CA ARG A 2 -23.41 -7.94 -23.25
C ARG A 2 -23.35 -7.82 -21.72
N ARG A 3 -23.46 -8.93 -20.99
CA ARG A 3 -23.47 -8.92 -19.52
C ARG A 3 -22.19 -8.34 -18.93
N SER A 4 -21.03 -8.69 -19.48
CA SER A 4 -19.72 -8.17 -19.06
C SER A 4 -19.58 -6.66 -19.28
N GLU A 5 -20.03 -6.15 -20.42
CA GLU A 5 -20.08 -4.71 -20.71
C GLU A 5 -20.97 -3.97 -19.71
N ARG A 6 -22.15 -4.55 -19.39
CA ARG A 6 -23.06 -3.97 -18.39
C ARG A 6 -22.46 -3.96 -17.00
N HIS A 7 -21.73 -5.01 -16.62
CA HIS A 7 -21.03 -5.08 -15.32
C HIS A 7 -19.98 -3.98 -15.20
N HIS A 8 -19.14 -3.79 -16.21
CA HIS A 8 -18.17 -2.70 -16.22
C HIS A 8 -18.85 -1.33 -16.15
N ALA A 9 -19.86 -1.08 -17.00
CA ALA A 9 -20.58 0.18 -17.00
C ALA A 9 -21.31 0.46 -15.68
N LEU A 10 -21.85 -0.59 -15.03
CA LEU A 10 -22.50 -0.48 -13.72
C LEU A 10 -21.49 -0.12 -12.63
N LEU A 11 -20.30 -0.72 -12.64
CA LEU A 11 -19.21 -0.34 -11.73
C LEU A 11 -18.78 1.11 -11.94
N ASP A 12 -18.65 1.56 -13.18
CA ASP A 12 -18.25 2.94 -13.48
C ASP A 12 -19.26 3.95 -12.96
N VAL A 13 -20.57 3.67 -13.12
CA VAL A 13 -21.63 4.51 -12.56
C VAL A 13 -21.56 4.55 -11.03
N LEU A 14 -21.42 3.39 -10.38
CA LEU A 14 -21.36 3.31 -8.91
C LEU A 14 -20.10 3.98 -8.34
N ARG A 15 -18.96 3.89 -9.04
CA ARG A 15 -17.71 4.58 -8.66
C ARG A 15 -17.81 6.10 -8.84
N ALA A 16 -18.37 6.57 -9.96
CA ALA A 16 -18.59 7.99 -10.20
C ALA A 16 -19.55 8.61 -9.16
N ASN A 17 -20.41 7.80 -8.57
CA ASN A 17 -21.37 8.21 -7.55
C ASN A 17 -21.01 7.68 -6.15
N ALA A 18 -19.73 7.39 -5.86
CA ALA A 18 -19.36 6.72 -4.62
C ALA A 18 -19.69 7.50 -3.32
N GLU A 19 -20.10 8.77 -3.41
CA GLU A 19 -20.62 9.60 -2.31
C GLU A 19 -22.12 9.40 -2.04
N ARG A 20 -22.88 8.86 -2.99
CA ARG A 20 -24.35 8.76 -2.91
C ARG A 20 -24.85 7.46 -3.53
N PRO A 21 -25.64 6.65 -2.79
CA PRO A 21 -26.24 5.43 -3.34
C PRO A 21 -27.07 5.73 -4.59
N VAL A 22 -26.94 4.86 -5.60
CA VAL A 22 -27.73 4.95 -6.84
C VAL A 22 -28.86 3.93 -6.76
N SER A 23 -30.10 4.42 -6.80
CA SER A 23 -31.30 3.57 -6.69
C SER A 23 -31.41 2.56 -7.85
N VAL A 24 -31.93 1.36 -7.56
CA VAL A 24 -32.16 0.30 -8.55
C VAL A 24 -33.01 0.75 -9.74
N PRO A 25 -34.13 1.50 -9.57
CA PRO A 25 -34.92 1.98 -10.71
C PRO A 25 -34.14 2.92 -11.64
N ARG A 26 -33.26 3.77 -11.08
CA ARG A 26 -32.40 4.67 -11.87
C ARG A 26 -31.36 3.90 -12.69
N LEU A 27 -30.76 2.87 -12.10
CA LEU A 27 -29.82 1.99 -12.82
C LEU A 27 -30.54 1.21 -13.93
N ALA A 28 -31.72 0.68 -13.62
CA ALA A 28 -32.57 -0.06 -14.56
C ALA A 28 -32.94 0.81 -15.78
N ALA A 29 -33.40 2.04 -15.54
CA ALA A 29 -33.69 3.01 -16.60
C ALA A 29 -32.45 3.38 -17.41
N ARG A 30 -31.30 3.63 -16.77
CA ARG A 30 -30.05 4.01 -17.45
C ARG A 30 -29.53 2.91 -18.38
N PHE A 31 -29.65 1.66 -17.99
CA PHE A 31 -29.14 0.51 -18.75
C PHE A 31 -30.21 -0.18 -19.60
N GLU A 32 -31.44 0.35 -19.62
CA GLU A 32 -32.59 -0.18 -20.35
C GLU A 32 -32.87 -1.65 -20.04
N VAL A 33 -32.83 -2.00 -18.74
CA VAL A 33 -33.08 -3.37 -18.24
C VAL A 33 -34.06 -3.35 -17.08
N SER A 34 -34.55 -4.52 -16.68
CA SER A 34 -35.41 -4.64 -15.49
C SER A 34 -34.64 -4.40 -14.19
N THR A 35 -35.34 -4.00 -13.13
CA THR A 35 -34.77 -3.91 -11.77
C THR A 35 -34.20 -5.24 -11.30
N ARG A 36 -34.90 -6.35 -11.58
CA ARG A 36 -34.43 -7.74 -11.33
C ARG A 36 -33.10 -8.04 -12.01
N THR A 37 -32.86 -7.49 -13.21
CA THR A 37 -31.58 -7.65 -13.92
C THR A 37 -30.46 -6.91 -13.20
N ILE A 38 -30.70 -5.68 -12.75
CA ILE A 38 -29.73 -4.90 -11.97
C ILE A 38 -29.37 -5.62 -10.67
N GLU A 39 -30.37 -6.08 -9.92
CA GLU A 39 -30.15 -6.81 -8.66
C GLU A 39 -29.32 -8.08 -8.89
N ARG A 40 -29.62 -8.84 -9.95
CA ARG A 40 -28.84 -10.04 -10.31
C ARG A 40 -27.40 -9.72 -10.72
N ASP A 41 -27.19 -8.59 -11.38
CA ASP A 41 -25.85 -8.16 -11.79
C ASP A 41 -25.04 -7.61 -10.61
N VAL A 42 -25.67 -6.89 -9.69
CA VAL A 42 -25.05 -6.48 -8.43
C VAL A 42 -24.66 -7.70 -7.59
N HIS A 43 -25.54 -8.69 -7.46
CA HIS A 43 -25.23 -9.93 -6.74
C HIS A 43 -24.03 -10.66 -7.35
N ALA A 44 -23.99 -10.80 -8.68
CA ALA A 44 -22.87 -11.44 -9.36
C ALA A 44 -21.54 -10.69 -9.15
N LEU A 45 -21.58 -9.35 -9.07
CA LEU A 45 -20.41 -8.54 -8.75
C LEU A 45 -19.98 -8.72 -7.29
N GLN A 46 -20.92 -8.83 -6.36
CA GLN A 46 -20.62 -9.13 -4.94
C GLN A 46 -19.98 -10.52 -4.79
N GLU A 47 -20.50 -11.54 -5.47
CA GLU A 47 -19.90 -12.89 -5.52
C GLU A 47 -18.49 -12.87 -6.13
N ALA A 48 -18.23 -11.96 -7.07
CA ALA A 48 -16.90 -11.73 -7.65
C ALA A 48 -15.98 -10.88 -6.75
N GLY A 49 -16.40 -10.55 -5.52
CA GLY A 49 -15.59 -9.81 -4.54
C GLY A 49 -15.58 -8.29 -4.71
N VAL A 50 -16.53 -7.74 -5.47
CA VAL A 50 -16.73 -6.28 -5.53
C VAL A 50 -17.48 -5.83 -4.28
N PRO A 51 -17.01 -4.81 -3.55
CA PRO A 51 -17.53 -4.38 -2.25
C PRO A 51 -18.78 -3.49 -2.39
N LEU A 52 -19.79 -3.97 -3.11
CA LEU A 52 -21.06 -3.28 -3.25
C LEU A 52 -21.89 -3.50 -1.99
N TYR A 53 -22.53 -2.44 -1.51
CA TYR A 53 -23.45 -2.50 -0.38
C TYR A 53 -24.76 -1.80 -0.72
N ALA A 54 -25.84 -2.24 -0.09
CA ALA A 54 -27.17 -1.64 -0.22
C ALA A 54 -27.40 -0.65 0.92
N VAL A 55 -27.96 0.50 0.58
CA VAL A 55 -28.46 1.49 1.54
C VAL A 55 -29.98 1.49 1.46
N ALA A 56 -30.64 1.26 2.59
CA ALA A 56 -32.10 1.24 2.68
C ALA A 56 -32.69 2.66 2.74
N GLY A 57 -33.97 2.80 2.41
CA GLY A 57 -34.74 4.05 2.54
C GLY A 57 -35.18 4.66 1.20
N ARG A 58 -35.93 5.77 1.27
CA ARG A 58 -36.55 6.43 0.10
C ARG A 58 -35.55 6.94 -0.93
N THR A 59 -34.33 7.28 -0.49
CA THR A 59 -33.18 7.67 -1.33
C THR A 59 -32.11 6.58 -1.37
N GLY A 60 -32.48 5.35 -1.02
CA GLY A 60 -31.60 4.19 -0.96
C GLY A 60 -31.19 3.66 -2.34
N GLY A 61 -30.28 2.69 -2.35
CA GLY A 61 -29.71 2.14 -3.57
C GLY A 61 -28.41 1.38 -3.32
N TYR A 62 -27.68 1.10 -4.38
CA TYR A 62 -26.35 0.48 -4.27
C TYR A 62 -25.26 1.53 -4.30
N ALA A 63 -24.20 1.30 -3.53
CA ALA A 63 -22.98 2.08 -3.51
C ALA A 63 -21.76 1.15 -3.47
N ILE A 64 -20.61 1.67 -3.90
CA ILE A 64 -19.32 1.00 -3.76
C ILE A 64 -18.55 1.63 -2.61
N ARG A 65 -17.96 0.80 -1.75
CA ARG A 65 -17.09 1.26 -0.66
C ARG A 65 -15.88 2.01 -1.22
N ARG A 66 -15.78 3.32 -0.95
CA ARG A 66 -14.67 4.18 -1.41
C ARG A 66 -13.32 3.72 -0.89
N ASP A 67 -13.30 3.11 0.29
CA ASP A 67 -12.11 2.65 0.99
C ASP A 67 -11.54 1.33 0.44
N TYR A 68 -12.21 0.68 -0.51
CA TYR A 68 -11.79 -0.64 -0.97
C TYR A 68 -10.88 -0.65 -2.21
N SER A 69 -11.04 0.31 -3.13
CA SER A 69 -10.22 0.36 -4.34
C SER A 69 -10.22 1.74 -4.97
N LEU A 70 -9.08 2.15 -5.52
CA LEU A 70 -8.99 3.35 -6.34
C LEU A 70 -9.95 3.26 -7.54
N PRO A 71 -10.61 4.37 -7.93
CA PRO A 71 -11.36 4.41 -9.18
C PRO A 71 -10.42 4.12 -10.38
N PRO A 72 -10.95 3.74 -11.57
CA PRO A 72 -10.14 3.57 -12.76
C PRO A 72 -9.25 4.79 -13.02
N LEU A 73 -7.94 4.57 -12.99
CA LEU A 73 -6.94 5.58 -13.31
C LEU A 73 -6.47 5.36 -14.75
N ALA A 74 -6.61 6.39 -15.58
CA ALA A 74 -6.00 6.39 -16.91
C ALA A 74 -4.53 6.79 -16.77
N LEU A 75 -3.63 5.80 -16.81
CA LEU A 75 -2.20 6.05 -16.83
C LEU A 75 -1.71 6.15 -18.28
N THR A 76 -0.99 7.21 -18.60
CA THR A 76 -0.25 7.30 -19.86
C THR A 76 0.88 6.26 -19.87
N PRO A 77 1.39 5.84 -21.04
CA PRO A 77 2.49 4.87 -21.08
C PRO A 77 3.74 5.29 -20.28
N PRO A 78 4.18 6.57 -20.31
CA PRO A 78 5.26 7.04 -19.44
C PRO A 78 4.93 6.97 -17.94
N GLU A 79 3.72 7.35 -17.53
CA GLU A 79 3.27 7.24 -16.14
C GLU A 79 3.27 5.80 -15.66
N ALA A 80 2.72 4.88 -16.46
CA ALA A 80 2.69 3.47 -16.13
C ALA A 80 4.11 2.88 -16.04
N MET A 81 5.05 3.34 -16.88
CA MET A 81 6.46 2.98 -16.75
C MET A 81 7.08 3.51 -15.44
N ALA A 82 6.83 4.77 -15.08
CA ALA A 82 7.31 5.36 -13.83
C ALA A 82 6.76 4.64 -12.60
N VAL A 83 5.47 4.28 -12.60
CA VAL A 83 4.84 3.48 -11.55
C VAL A 83 5.51 2.11 -11.45
N THR A 84 5.71 1.39 -12.56
CA THR A 84 6.39 0.09 -12.51
C THR A 84 7.83 0.21 -11.99
N ALA A 85 8.56 1.26 -12.34
CA ALA A 85 9.89 1.51 -11.81
C ALA A 85 9.88 1.74 -10.29
N GLY A 86 8.95 2.57 -9.78
CA GLY A 86 8.81 2.82 -8.34
C GLY A 86 8.43 1.57 -7.56
N LEU A 87 7.49 0.77 -8.09
CA LEU A 87 7.06 -0.49 -7.47
C LEU A 87 8.21 -1.51 -7.38
N SER A 88 9.11 -1.53 -8.35
CA SER A 88 10.31 -2.37 -8.32
C SER A 88 11.22 -2.07 -7.13
N VAL A 89 11.32 -0.81 -6.69
CA VAL A 89 12.10 -0.42 -5.51
C VAL A 89 11.48 -0.94 -4.21
N MET A 90 10.16 -1.11 -4.20
CA MET A 90 9.39 -1.56 -3.02
C MET A 90 9.42 -3.08 -2.82
N MET A 91 10.01 -3.84 -3.75
CA MET A 91 10.04 -5.31 -3.70
C MET A 91 10.84 -5.88 -2.52
N GLY A 92 11.77 -5.10 -1.93
CA GLY A 92 12.49 -5.45 -0.70
C GLY A 92 11.92 -4.82 0.57
N SER A 93 10.77 -4.12 0.48
CA SER A 93 10.19 -3.35 1.57
C SER A 93 9.12 -4.13 2.33
N PRO A 94 8.65 -3.60 3.49
CA PRO A 94 7.41 -4.06 4.14
C PRO A 94 6.16 -4.08 3.23
N PHE A 95 6.20 -3.41 2.07
CA PHE A 95 5.12 -3.36 1.09
C PHE A 95 5.33 -4.30 -0.11
N ALA A 96 6.33 -5.20 -0.08
CA ALA A 96 6.71 -6.04 -1.22
C ALA A 96 5.55 -6.81 -1.85
N GLU A 97 4.68 -7.41 -1.04
CA GLU A 97 3.51 -8.15 -1.55
C GLU A 97 2.51 -7.24 -2.27
N ASP A 98 2.19 -6.09 -1.68
CA ASP A 98 1.27 -5.12 -2.28
C ASP A 98 1.88 -4.49 -3.53
N ALA A 99 3.19 -4.23 -3.51
CA ALA A 99 3.93 -3.72 -4.66
C ALA A 99 3.92 -4.72 -5.82
N SER A 100 4.11 -6.01 -5.53
CA SER A 100 4.01 -7.10 -6.51
C SER A 100 2.61 -7.17 -7.13
N ARG A 101 1.57 -7.16 -6.30
CA ARG A 101 0.17 -7.17 -6.76
C ARG A 101 -0.17 -5.93 -7.58
N ALA A 102 0.33 -4.76 -7.20
CA ALA A 102 0.16 -3.52 -7.96
C ALA A 102 0.90 -3.57 -9.30
N MET A 103 2.12 -4.12 -9.33
CA MET A 103 2.92 -4.32 -10.53
C MET A 103 2.16 -5.18 -11.53
N ASP A 104 1.59 -6.30 -11.09
CA ASP A 104 0.81 -7.20 -11.94
C ASP A 104 -0.43 -6.53 -12.53
N LYS A 105 -1.14 -5.70 -11.74
CA LYS A 105 -2.28 -4.91 -12.23
C LYS A 105 -1.86 -3.93 -13.33
N VAL A 106 -0.78 -3.18 -13.12
CA VAL A 106 -0.28 -2.18 -14.07
C VAL A 106 0.23 -2.85 -15.34
N LEU A 107 1.04 -3.91 -15.22
CA LEU A 107 1.55 -4.67 -16.37
C LEU A 107 0.44 -5.41 -17.13
N GLY A 108 -0.59 -5.88 -16.42
CA GLY A 108 -1.76 -6.56 -17.00
C GLY A 108 -2.63 -5.64 -17.85
N ALA A 109 -2.66 -4.35 -17.55
CA ALA A 109 -3.38 -3.34 -18.33
C ALA A 109 -2.64 -2.93 -19.63
N MET A 110 -1.39 -3.35 -19.83
CA MET A 110 -0.58 -2.95 -20.99
C MET A 110 -0.68 -3.93 -22.17
N PRO A 111 -0.59 -3.43 -23.42
CA PRO A 111 -0.38 -4.28 -24.59
C PRO A 111 0.90 -5.12 -24.48
N PRO A 112 0.97 -6.34 -25.07
CA PRO A 112 2.06 -7.29 -24.87
C PRO A 112 3.48 -6.72 -25.11
N ALA A 113 3.66 -5.92 -26.16
CA ALA A 113 4.94 -5.31 -26.49
C ALA A 113 5.42 -4.31 -25.42
N ARG A 114 4.49 -3.49 -24.89
CA ARG A 114 4.79 -2.51 -23.84
C ARG A 114 5.01 -3.18 -22.50
N ARG A 115 4.20 -4.19 -22.16
CA ARG A 115 4.37 -5.02 -20.96
C ARG A 115 5.79 -5.60 -20.87
N ARG A 116 6.30 -6.13 -21.98
CA ARG A 116 7.65 -6.71 -22.05
C ARG A 116 8.75 -5.65 -21.80
N ARG A 117 8.59 -4.47 -22.39
CA ARG A 117 9.52 -3.34 -22.21
C ARG A 117 9.50 -2.80 -20.77
N SER A 118 8.32 -2.61 -20.19
CA SER A 118 8.16 -2.15 -18.81
C SER A 118 8.71 -3.17 -17.82
N ARG A 119 8.50 -4.48 -18.02
CA ARG A 119 9.09 -5.53 -17.19
C ARG A 119 10.62 -5.51 -17.25
N ALA A 120 11.21 -5.33 -18.44
CA ALA A 120 12.66 -5.24 -18.58
C ALA A 120 13.24 -3.98 -17.89
N LEU A 121 12.52 -2.86 -17.95
CA LEU A 121 12.93 -1.65 -17.22
C LEU A 121 12.79 -1.81 -15.70
N ALA A 122 11.66 -2.34 -15.25
CA ALA A 122 11.38 -2.66 -13.86
C ALA A 122 12.46 -3.58 -13.27
N ALA A 123 12.91 -4.60 -14.01
CA ALA A 123 14.01 -5.47 -13.58
C ALA A 123 15.35 -4.73 -13.43
N ARG A 124 15.63 -3.73 -14.28
CA ARG A 124 16.83 -2.89 -14.17
C ARG A 124 16.79 -1.96 -12.96
N VAL A 125 15.60 -1.45 -12.60
CA VAL A 125 15.41 -0.62 -11.39
C VAL A 125 15.40 -1.49 -10.13
N ALA A 126 14.84 -2.70 -10.19
CA ALA A 126 14.84 -3.67 -9.10
C ALA A 126 16.26 -4.13 -8.74
N ALA A 127 17.17 -4.24 -9.72
CA ALA A 127 18.59 -4.50 -9.46
C ALA A 127 19.27 -3.40 -8.60
N MET A 128 18.66 -2.21 -8.51
CA MET A 128 19.09 -1.12 -7.63
C MET A 128 18.32 -1.06 -6.31
N ALA A 129 17.29 -1.91 -6.14
CA ALA A 129 16.45 -1.93 -4.96
C ALA A 129 17.15 -2.63 -3.79
N PRO A 130 16.88 -2.24 -2.54
CA PRO A 130 17.32 -2.96 -1.35
C PRO A 130 17.10 -4.47 -1.41
N GLU A 131 18.14 -5.25 -1.13
CA GLU A 131 18.02 -6.71 -0.98
C GLU A 131 17.72 -7.06 0.49
N GLY A 132 16.83 -8.03 0.69
CA GLY A 132 16.56 -8.62 2.00
C GLY A 132 15.07 -8.90 2.22
N PRO A 133 14.65 -10.16 2.42
CA PRO A 133 13.29 -10.44 2.81
C PRO A 133 13.06 -9.90 4.22
N THR A 134 12.16 -8.92 4.35
CA THR A 134 11.56 -8.63 5.65
C THR A 134 10.57 -9.75 5.93
N ASP A 135 10.67 -10.37 7.12
CA ASP A 135 9.68 -11.35 7.58
C ASP A 135 8.25 -10.80 7.43
N GLN A 136 7.30 -11.64 7.01
CA GLN A 136 5.95 -11.19 6.68
C GLN A 136 5.23 -10.55 7.87
N HIS A 137 5.40 -11.09 9.07
CA HIS A 137 4.82 -10.52 10.30
C HIS A 137 5.47 -9.16 10.60
N ILE A 138 6.79 -9.05 10.43
CA ILE A 138 7.49 -7.77 10.60
C ILE A 138 6.95 -6.73 9.61
N ALA A 139 6.80 -7.11 8.35
CA ALA A 139 6.26 -6.25 7.31
C ALA A 139 4.83 -5.76 7.62
N GLU A 140 3.96 -6.66 8.09
CA GLU A 140 2.59 -6.33 8.50
C GLU A 140 2.55 -5.32 9.65
N VAL A 141 3.34 -5.55 10.71
CA VAL A 141 3.38 -4.62 11.85
C VAL A 141 3.93 -3.26 11.42
N LEU A 142 5.01 -3.23 10.63
CA LEU A 142 5.59 -1.99 10.09
C LEU A 142 4.56 -1.20 9.27
N ARG A 143 3.82 -1.85 8.37
CA ARG A 143 2.73 -1.19 7.62
C ARG A 143 1.66 -0.61 8.55
N ALA A 144 1.23 -1.40 9.54
CA ALA A 144 0.18 -0.98 10.47
C ALA A 144 0.59 0.22 11.33
N VAL A 145 1.86 0.32 11.74
CA VAL A 145 2.34 1.46 12.54
C VAL A 145 2.64 2.70 11.71
N LEU A 146 2.96 2.54 10.41
CA LEU A 146 3.06 3.67 9.50
C LEU A 146 1.69 4.27 9.17
N GLU A 147 0.64 3.44 9.06
CA GLU A 147 -0.73 3.94 8.89
C GLU A 147 -1.28 4.56 10.19
N ARG A 148 -1.04 3.90 11.33
CA ARG A 148 -1.54 4.33 12.64
C ARG A 148 -0.44 4.18 13.69
N PRO A 149 0.32 5.26 13.96
CA PRO A 149 1.46 5.21 14.88
C PRO A 149 1.08 4.63 16.24
N ARG A 150 1.83 3.61 16.65
CA ARG A 150 1.79 2.98 17.97
C ARG A 150 3.22 2.68 18.39
N VAL A 151 3.48 2.71 19.69
CA VAL A 151 4.77 2.25 20.22
C VAL A 151 4.95 0.78 19.86
N VAL A 152 6.15 0.40 19.42
CA VAL A 152 6.51 -0.98 19.10
C VAL A 152 7.59 -1.47 20.03
N GLU A 153 7.48 -2.73 20.42
CA GLU A 153 8.55 -3.47 21.08
C GLU A 153 9.29 -4.28 20.03
N LEU A 154 10.60 -4.09 19.95
CA LEU A 154 11.51 -4.80 19.05
C LEU A 154 12.39 -5.74 19.86
N ASP A 155 12.53 -7.00 19.43
CA ASP A 155 13.75 -7.77 19.66
C ASP A 155 14.70 -7.51 18.50
N TYR A 156 15.84 -6.88 18.79
CA TYR A 156 16.75 -6.34 17.79
C TYR A 156 18.15 -6.91 17.96
N ALA A 157 18.66 -7.54 16.91
CA ALA A 157 20.05 -7.98 16.81
C ALA A 157 20.90 -6.83 16.27
N ARG A 158 21.88 -6.37 17.05
CA ARG A 158 22.79 -5.32 16.57
C ARG A 158 23.63 -5.81 15.38
N PRO A 159 23.73 -5.04 14.27
CA PRO A 159 24.49 -5.46 13.09
C PRO A 159 26.00 -5.65 13.34
N ASP A 160 26.57 -4.86 14.26
CA ASP A 160 28.01 -4.82 14.55
C ASP A 160 28.45 -5.89 15.56
N THR A 161 27.63 -6.13 16.59
CA THR A 161 28.00 -7.04 17.69
C THR A 161 27.19 -8.33 17.74
N GLY A 162 26.06 -8.41 17.02
CA GLY A 162 25.09 -9.49 17.15
C GLY A 162 24.34 -9.52 18.50
N GLU A 163 24.59 -8.54 19.38
CA GLU A 163 23.94 -8.43 20.68
C GLU A 163 22.43 -8.28 20.48
N ARG A 164 21.66 -9.17 21.10
CA ARG A 164 20.21 -9.09 21.13
C ARG A 164 19.76 -8.11 22.18
N THR A 165 18.85 -7.24 21.80
CA THR A 165 18.41 -6.17 22.67
C THR A 165 16.94 -5.86 22.48
N ARG A 166 16.21 -5.69 23.59
CA ARG A 166 14.82 -5.26 23.55
C ARG A 166 14.72 -3.73 23.49
N ARG A 167 13.84 -3.21 22.64
CA ARG A 167 13.70 -1.77 22.38
C ARG A 167 12.23 -1.38 22.29
N SER A 168 11.83 -0.44 23.13
CA SER A 168 10.57 0.30 22.96
C SER A 168 10.82 1.51 22.07
N VAL A 169 10.16 1.54 20.90
CA VAL A 169 10.41 2.50 19.83
C VAL A 169 9.10 3.19 19.44
N GLU A 170 9.15 4.51 19.31
CA GLU A 170 8.07 5.31 18.74
C GLU A 170 8.35 5.48 17.24
N PRO A 171 7.59 4.82 16.34
CA PRO A 171 7.85 4.88 14.90
C PRO A 171 7.65 6.29 14.35
N LEU A 172 8.61 6.76 13.56
CA LEU A 172 8.56 8.07 12.89
C LEU A 172 8.49 7.94 11.38
N GLY A 173 9.10 6.91 10.81
CA GLY A 173 9.06 6.66 9.37
C GLY A 173 9.91 5.49 8.93
N LEU A 174 9.85 5.19 7.64
CA LEU A 174 10.65 4.16 7.00
C LEU A 174 11.47 4.80 5.88
N ILE A 175 12.78 4.59 5.91
CA ILE A 175 13.71 5.09 4.89
C ILE A 175 14.52 3.94 4.31
N THR A 176 15.14 4.18 3.16
CA THR A 176 16.11 3.25 2.57
C THR A 176 17.51 3.84 2.63
N VAL A 177 18.48 3.05 3.09
CA VAL A 177 19.89 3.43 3.19
C VAL A 177 20.75 2.25 2.76
N ARG A 178 21.67 2.45 1.80
CA ARG A 178 22.62 1.44 1.31
C ARG A 178 21.98 0.09 0.94
N GLY A 179 20.80 0.13 0.33
CA GLY A 179 20.13 -1.10 -0.08
C GLY A 179 19.49 -1.87 1.08
N GLY A 180 19.19 -1.22 2.20
CA GLY A 180 18.43 -1.79 3.31
C GLY A 180 17.33 -0.84 3.81
N TRP A 181 16.22 -1.40 4.26
CA TRP A 181 15.15 -0.62 4.88
C TRP A 181 15.45 -0.37 6.36
N ILE A 182 15.22 0.87 6.79
CA ILE A 182 15.47 1.33 8.16
C ILE A 182 14.19 1.93 8.71
N LEU A 183 13.69 1.34 9.78
CA LEU A 183 12.70 1.97 10.65
C LEU A 183 13.39 3.07 11.43
N VAL A 184 12.98 4.31 11.21
CA VAL A 184 13.40 5.46 12.00
C VAL A 184 12.39 5.65 13.12
N GLY A 185 12.88 5.77 14.35
CA GLY A 185 12.01 5.98 15.49
C GLY A 185 12.72 6.53 16.72
N TRP A 186 11.96 7.11 17.63
CA TRP A 186 12.48 7.51 18.94
C TRP A 186 12.68 6.28 19.82
N CYS A 187 13.93 5.97 20.13
CA CYS A 187 14.27 4.86 21.01
C CYS A 187 14.16 5.31 22.47
N ARG A 188 13.17 4.80 23.20
CA ARG A 188 12.94 5.20 24.61
C ARG A 188 14.10 4.85 25.52
N LEU A 189 14.76 3.73 25.28
CA LEU A 189 15.93 3.33 26.05
C LEU A 189 17.12 4.28 25.87
N ARG A 190 17.26 4.90 24.68
CA ARG A 190 18.38 5.79 24.36
C ARG A 190 18.01 7.26 24.42
N GLY A 191 16.73 7.59 24.57
CA GLY A 191 16.24 8.96 24.66
C GLY A 191 16.50 9.78 23.39
N GLY A 192 16.39 9.19 22.20
CA GLY A 192 16.64 9.91 20.94
C GLY A 192 16.29 9.12 19.68
N VAL A 193 16.39 9.78 18.52
CA VAL A 193 16.08 9.20 17.21
C VAL A 193 17.13 8.17 16.83
N ARG A 194 16.70 6.97 16.43
CA ARG A 194 17.59 5.89 15.99
C ARG A 194 17.01 5.18 14.77
N GLY A 195 17.91 4.59 14.00
CA GLY A 195 17.59 3.75 12.86
C GLY A 195 17.72 2.29 13.24
N PHE A 196 16.70 1.51 12.88
CA PHE A 196 16.65 0.08 13.07
C PHE A 196 16.52 -0.58 11.70
N ARG A 197 17.58 -1.25 11.24
CA ARG A 197 17.51 -2.03 10.00
C ARG A 197 16.43 -3.11 10.12
N THR A 198 15.53 -3.19 9.16
CA THR A 198 14.37 -4.10 9.25
C THR A 198 14.78 -5.57 9.17
N ASP A 199 15.89 -5.88 8.50
CA ASP A 199 16.47 -7.23 8.41
C ASP A 199 17.17 -7.70 9.71
N CYS A 200 17.39 -6.79 10.65
CA CYS A 200 17.99 -7.06 11.96
C CYS A 200 16.95 -7.13 13.09
N ILE A 201 15.67 -6.91 12.77
CA ILE A 201 14.56 -7.10 13.69
C ILE A 201 14.25 -8.59 13.72
N LEU A 202 14.36 -9.20 14.90
CA LEU A 202 14.08 -10.62 15.11
C LEU A 202 12.59 -10.83 15.40
N GLU A 203 12.00 -9.95 16.21
CA GLU A 203 10.59 -9.92 16.53
C GLU A 203 10.11 -8.47 16.67
N ILE A 204 8.85 -8.23 16.31
CA ILE A 204 8.17 -6.95 16.50
C ILE A 204 6.76 -7.17 17.03
N ALA A 205 6.40 -6.40 18.05
CA ALA A 205 5.06 -6.37 18.60
C ALA A 205 4.56 -4.93 18.67
N ARG A 206 3.36 -4.69 18.14
CA ARG A 206 2.67 -3.42 18.29
C ARG A 206 2.01 -3.36 19.66
N THR A 207 2.15 -2.26 20.35
CA THR A 207 1.41 -1.99 21.59
C THR A 207 0.12 -1.21 21.30
N ASP A 208 -0.71 -1.02 22.34
CA ASP A 208 -1.86 -0.13 22.27
C ASP A 208 -1.50 1.34 22.55
N GLU A 209 -0.26 1.61 22.96
CA GLU A 209 0.20 2.95 23.32
C GLU A 209 0.38 3.82 22.07
N VAL A 210 -0.24 4.99 22.08
CA VAL A 210 -0.03 6.01 21.06
C VAL A 210 1.22 6.81 21.43
N PRO A 211 2.21 6.93 20.53
CA PRO A 211 3.39 7.74 20.81
C PRO A 211 2.99 9.21 20.98
N PRO A 212 3.66 9.97 21.88
CA PRO A 212 3.44 11.41 21.97
C PRO A 212 3.80 12.07 20.64
N GLN A 213 3.13 13.18 20.32
CA GLN A 213 3.51 13.98 19.17
C GLN A 213 4.90 14.57 19.43
N ARG A 214 5.87 14.18 18.61
CA ARG A 214 7.24 14.70 18.64
C ARG A 214 7.37 15.87 17.68
N ASP A 215 8.21 16.83 18.04
CA ASP A 215 8.68 17.85 17.11
C ASP A 215 9.44 17.18 15.95
N PRO A 216 9.18 17.53 14.68
CA PRO A 216 9.96 17.03 13.55
C PRO A 216 11.41 17.52 13.53
N ASP A 217 11.76 18.64 14.17
CA ASP A 217 13.13 19.20 14.13
C ASP A 217 14.20 18.20 14.62
N PRO A 218 14.04 17.49 15.77
CA PRO A 218 14.95 16.42 16.18
C PRO A 218 15.12 15.28 15.16
N LEU A 219 14.12 14.99 14.33
CA LEU A 219 14.21 13.98 13.27
C LEU A 219 15.08 14.50 12.13
N GLU A 220 14.86 15.72 11.66
CA GLU A 220 15.67 16.33 10.60
C GLU A 220 17.12 16.53 11.04
N GLU A 221 17.35 17.01 12.26
CA GLU A 221 18.69 17.17 12.82
C GLU A 221 19.43 15.83 12.93
N ASP A 222 18.83 14.79 13.55
CA ASP A 222 19.51 13.51 13.71
C ASP A 222 19.71 12.80 12.36
N LEU A 223 18.73 12.86 11.44
CA LEU A 223 18.93 12.34 10.08
C LEU A 223 20.06 13.08 9.37
N SER A 224 20.16 14.41 9.49
CA SER A 224 21.27 15.17 8.88
C SER A 224 22.65 14.78 9.42
N ARG A 225 22.71 14.29 10.66
CA ARG A 225 23.93 13.79 11.33
C ARG A 225 24.22 12.33 10.99
N TRP A 226 23.25 11.58 10.47
CA TRP A 226 23.53 10.23 9.98
C TRP A 226 24.37 10.36 8.72
N ASP A 227 25.51 9.69 8.73
CA ASP A 227 26.41 9.71 7.58
C ASP A 227 25.81 8.91 6.42
N PHE A 228 24.99 9.59 5.62
CA PHE A 228 24.58 9.11 4.31
C PHE A 228 25.67 9.33 3.26
N ARG A 229 26.76 10.07 3.56
CA ARG A 229 27.82 10.42 2.62
C ARG A 229 28.87 9.32 2.54
N GLY A 230 28.60 8.35 1.68
CA GLY A 230 29.55 7.33 1.23
C GLY A 230 29.18 6.81 -0.15
N VAL A 231 28.91 7.73 -1.09
CA VAL A 231 28.35 7.45 -2.43
C VAL A 231 29.39 6.93 -3.43
N ASP A 232 30.66 6.77 -3.03
CA ASP A 232 31.69 6.13 -3.86
C ASP A 232 32.33 4.94 -3.14
N ARG A 233 31.86 3.71 -3.46
CA ARG A 233 32.68 2.54 -3.83
C ARG A 233 31.82 1.33 -4.14
#